data_AF-A0A4U1AKD8-F1
#
_entry.id   AF-A0A4U1AKD8-F1
#
_cell.length_a   1.000
_cell.length_b   1.000
_cell.length_c   1.000
_cell.angle_alpha   90.00
_cell.angle_beta   90.00
_cell.angle_gamma   90.00
#
_symmetry.space_group_name_H-M   'P 1'
#
loop_
_entity.id
_entity.type
_entity.pdbx_description
1 polymer ?
#
loop_
_entity_poly.entity_id
_entity_poly.type
_entity_poly.pdbx_seq_one_letter_code
_entity_poly.pdbx_strand_id
1 'polypeptide(L)' 'GIYENPDNRIFHWVNTMISNVKRAIHGTYHSISSKHLPRYLAEFCFRFNNRFYIGAMIGNLIKYAANTKPRPLRLLKLAE' A
#
# COMPACT_ATOMS: atom_id res chain seq x y z
N GLY A 1 25.72 -19.21 -4.29
CA GLY A 1 25.04 -18.28 -5.22
C GLY A 1 24.66 -16.98 -4.51
N ILE A 2 24.41 -15.88 -5.25
CA ILE A 2 24.15 -14.52 -4.71
C ILE A 2 23.09 -14.42 -3.59
N TYR A 3 22.26 -15.45 -3.38
CA TYR A 3 21.24 -15.53 -2.33
C TYR A 3 21.69 -16.24 -1.03
N GLU A 4 22.93 -16.71 -0.93
CA GLU A 4 23.47 -17.37 0.28
C GLU A 4 23.82 -16.39 1.40
N ASN A 5 24.13 -15.13 1.07
CA ASN A 5 24.37 -14.11 2.08
C ASN A 5 23.04 -13.70 2.73
N PRO A 6 22.89 -13.78 4.07
CA PRO A 6 21.69 -13.34 4.78
C PRO A 6 21.27 -11.89 4.46
N ASP A 7 22.22 -10.99 4.19
CA ASP A 7 21.92 -9.60 3.82
C ASP A 7 21.23 -9.52 2.45
N ASN A 8 21.68 -10.35 1.49
CA ASN A 8 21.09 -10.41 0.15
C ASN A 8 19.66 -10.96 0.15
N ARG A 9 19.29 -11.77 1.14
CA ARG A 9 17.92 -12.25 1.31
C ARG A 9 16.96 -11.13 1.70
N ILE A 10 17.38 -10.17 2.53
CA ILE A 10 16.56 -9.01 2.89
C ILE A 10 16.32 -8.15 1.64
N PHE A 11 17.39 -7.85 0.89
CA PHE A 11 17.27 -7.10 -0.36
C PHE A 11 16.38 -7.79 -1.41
N HIS A 12 16.39 -9.12 -1.47
CA HIS A 12 15.50 -9.88 -2.36
C HIS A 12 14.01 -9.61 -2.07
N TRP A 13 13.59 -9.68 -0.81
CA TRP A 13 12.19 -9.42 -0.44
C TRP A 13 11.81 -7.95 -0.61
N VAL A 14 12.72 -7.02 -0.30
CA VAL A 14 12.51 -5.58 -0.54
C VAL A 14 12.31 -5.30 -2.03
N ASN A 15 13.18 -5.83 -2.90
CA ASN A 15 13.07 -5.66 -4.35
C ASN A 15 11.78 -6.27 -4.91
N THR A 16 11.37 -7.42 -4.36
CA THR A 16 10.10 -8.07 -4.70
C THR A 16 8.91 -7.18 -4.31
N MET A 17 8.92 -6.63 -3.10
CA MET A 17 7.88 -5.70 -2.63
C MET A 17 7.79 -4.45 -3.50
N ILE A 18 8.93 -3.82 -3.83
CA ILE A 18 8.97 -2.66 -4.72
C ILE A 18 8.42 -3.02 -6.10
N SER A 19 8.77 -4.19 -6.63
CA SER A 19 8.27 -4.66 -7.92
C SER A 19 6.75 -4.88 -7.91
N ASN A 20 6.21 -5.40 -6.81
CA ASN A 20 4.76 -5.57 -6.63
C ASN A 20 4.03 -4.23 -6.54
N VAL A 21 4.58 -3.26 -5.80
CA VAL A 21 4.05 -1.89 -5.72
C VAL A 21 3.97 -1.25 -7.11
N LYS A 22 5.07 -1.34 -7.88
CA LYS A 22 5.14 -0.80 -9.26
C LYS A 22 4.07 -1.42 -10.16
N ARG A 23 3.94 -2.75 -10.14
CA ARG A 23 2.94 -3.48 -10.93
C ARG A 23 1.51 -3.11 -10.52
N ALA A 24 1.23 -3.02 -9.22
CA ALA A 24 -0.10 -2.68 -8.73
C ALA A 24 -0.51 -1.26 -9.13
N ILE A 25 0.39 -0.28 -8.98
CA ILE A 25 0.14 1.11 -9.38
C ILE A 25 -0.10 1.20 -10.88
N HIS A 26 0.78 0.61 -11.70
CA HIS A 26 0.65 0.66 -13.17
C HIS A 26 -0.58 -0.10 -13.68
N GLY A 27 -1.02 -1.15 -12.99
CA GLY A 27 -2.22 -1.92 -13.37
C GLY A 27 -3.54 -1.29 -12.91
N THR A 28 -3.53 -0.48 -11.85
CA THR A 28 -4.76 0.07 -11.24
C THR A 28 -5.08 1.47 -11.76
N TYR A 29 -4.06 2.30 -11.99
CA TYR A 29 -4.25 3.70 -12.37
C TYR A 29 -3.80 3.94 -13.80
N HIS A 30 -4.67 4.54 -14.61
CA HIS A 30 -4.33 4.95 -15.99
C HIS A 30 -3.35 6.14 -16.01
N SER A 31 -3.43 7.02 -15.01
CA SER A 31 -2.51 8.13 -14.81
C SER A 31 -2.15 8.28 -13.33
N ILE A 32 -0.89 8.63 -13.06
CA ILE A 32 -0.36 8.76 -11.70
C ILE A 32 0.04 10.21 -11.49
N SER A 33 -0.46 10.81 -10.41
CA SER A 33 -0.05 12.14 -9.95
C SER A 33 0.73 12.01 -8.65
N SER A 34 1.83 12.77 -8.54
CA SER A 34 2.64 12.84 -7.33
C SER A 34 1.82 13.33 -6.12
N LYS A 35 0.81 14.17 -6.35
CA LYS A 35 -0.10 14.69 -5.32
C LYS A 35 -0.85 13.58 -4.57
N HIS A 36 -1.21 12.51 -5.27
CA HIS A 36 -1.98 11.38 -4.72
C HIS A 36 -1.09 10.20 -4.31
N LEU A 37 0.23 10.30 -4.46
CA LEU A 37 1.16 9.22 -4.18
C LEU A 37 1.00 8.63 -2.76
N PRO A 38 0.80 9.43 -1.69
CA PRO A 38 0.56 8.88 -0.36
C PRO A 38 -0.73 8.04 -0.28
N ARG A 39 -1.77 8.38 -1.07
CA ARG A 39 -3.05 7.67 -1.10
C ARG A 39 -2.92 6.36 -1.89
N TYR A 40 -2.23 6.38 -3.03
CA TYR A 40 -1.94 5.17 -3.81
C TYR A 40 -1.16 4.15 -2.99
N LEU A 41 -0.14 4.60 -2.25
CA LEU A 41 0.64 3.72 -1.38
C LEU A 41 -0.19 3.19 -0.20
N ALA A 42 -1.03 4.04 0.42
CA ALA A 42 -1.90 3.61 1.50
C ALA A 42 -2.92 2.56 1.04
N GLU A 43 -3.51 2.74 -0.15
CA GLU A 43 -4.41 1.74 -0.75
C GLU A 43 -3.68 0.42 -1.01
N PHE A 44 -2.47 0.49 -1.61
CA PHE A 44 -1.65 -0.69 -1.85
C PHE A 44 -1.37 -1.44 -0.54
N CYS A 45 -0.89 -0.75 0.51
CA CYS A 45 -0.61 -1.36 1.80
C CYS A 45 -1.86 -2.02 2.39
N PHE A 46 -3.01 -1.35 2.34
CA PHE A 46 -4.27 -1.89 2.85
C PHE A 46 -4.65 -3.18 2.11
N ARG A 47 -4.64 -3.17 0.77
CA ARG A 47 -4.99 -4.33 -0.07
C ARG A 47 -3.98 -5.47 0.10
N PHE A 48 -2.69 -5.15 0.13
CA PHE A 48 -1.62 -6.14 0.28
C PHE A 48 -1.70 -6.86 1.63
N ASN A 49 -1.97 -6.14 2.72
CA ASN A 49 -2.10 -6.73 4.06
C ASN A 49 -3.39 -7.55 4.24
N ASN A 50 -4.45 -7.23 3.47
CA ASN A 50 -5.73 -7.95 3.54
C ASN A 50 -5.91 -8.99 2.42
N ARG A 51 -4.91 -9.22 1.56
CA ARG A 51 -5.04 -10.01 0.31
C ARG A 51 -5.54 -11.46 0.50
N PHE A 52 -5.33 -12.05 1.67
CA PHE A 52 -5.77 -13.41 1.99
C PHE A 52 -7.13 -13.46 2.69
N TYR A 53 -7.68 -12.32 3.10
CA TYR A 53 -8.89 -12.20 3.92
C TYR A 53 -9.93 -11.30 3.24
N ILE A 54 -10.22 -11.57 1.97
CA ILE A 54 -11.09 -10.72 1.13
C ILE A 54 -12.49 -10.55 1.75
N GLY A 55 -13.08 -11.63 2.28
CA GLY A 55 -14.41 -11.58 2.91
C GLY A 55 -14.50 -10.67 4.14
N ALA A 56 -13.37 -10.41 4.82
CA ALA A 56 -13.30 -9.54 5.99
C ALA A 56 -12.85 -8.11 5.66
N MET A 57 -12.52 -7.82 4.39
CA MET A 57 -11.84 -6.58 4.00
C MET A 57 -12.68 -5.33 4.32
N ILE A 58 -13.99 -5.36 4.08
CA ILE A 58 -14.89 -4.24 4.40
C ILE A 58 -15.00 -4.05 5.92
N GLY A 59 -15.16 -5.14 6.68
CA GLY A 59 -15.19 -5.08 8.14
C GLY A 59 -13.89 -4.52 8.73
N ASN A 60 -12.74 -4.93 8.19
CA ASN A 60 -11.44 -4.39 8.56
C ASN A 60 -11.31 -2.91 8.21
N LEU A 61 -11.79 -2.49 7.04
CA LEU A 61 -11.78 -1.07 6.65
C LEU A 61 -12.58 -0.22 7.64
N ILE A 62 -13.79 -0.65 8.00
CA ILE A 62 -14.64 0.04 8.98
C ILE A 62 -13.95 0.09 10.34
N LYS A 63 -13.40 -1.05 10.79
CA LYS A 63 -12.63 -1.13 12.04
C LYS A 63 -11.47 -0.14 12.04
N TYR A 64 -10.66 -0.08 10.98
CA TYR A 64 -9.55 0.87 10.91
C TYR A 64 -10.02 2.32 10.84
N ALA A 65 -11.09 2.61 10.10
CA ALA A 65 -11.66 3.96 10.02
C ALA A 65 -12.15 4.44 11.39
N ALA A 66 -12.84 3.57 12.16
CA ALA A 66 -13.34 3.88 13.50
C ALA A 66 -12.21 4.10 14.53
N ASN A 67 -11.08 3.41 14.37
CA ASN A 67 -9.93 3.53 15.29
C ASN A 67 -8.93 4.63 14.89
N THR A 68 -9.00 5.13 13.66
CA THR A 68 -8.08 6.17 13.19
C THR A 68 -8.51 7.52 13.76
N LYS A 69 -7.56 8.27 14.34
CA LYS A 69 -7.83 9.63 14.82
C LYS A 69 -8.42 10.48 13.68
N PRO A 70 -9.46 11.29 13.96
CA PRO A 70 -10.07 12.12 12.93
C PRO A 70 -9.01 13.04 12.31
N ARG A 71 -8.89 13.01 10.98
CA ARG A 71 -8.02 13.92 10.23
C ARG A 71 -8.78 15.18 9.83
N PRO A 72 -8.25 16.38 10.10
CA PRO A 72 -8.83 17.63 9.62
C PRO A 72 -9.05 17.63 8.11
N LEU A 73 -10.20 18.15 7.64
CA LEU A 73 -10.57 18.17 6.22
C LEU A 73 -9.51 18.84 5.34
N ARG A 74 -8.85 19.89 5.83
CA ARG A 74 -7.74 20.56 5.14
C ARG A 74 -6.64 19.59 4.71
N LEU A 75 -6.27 18.63 5.56
CA LEU A 75 -5.23 17.65 5.25
C LEU A 75 -5.72 16.57 4.28
N LEU A 76 -7.01 16.26 4.29
CA LEU A 76 -7.61 15.35 3.31
C LEU A 76 -7.60 15.96 1.90
N LYS A 77 -7.90 17.26 1.81
CA LYS A 77 -7.87 18.02 0.55
C LYS A 77 -6.47 18.21 -0.04
N LEU A 78 -5.40 18.12 0.75
CA LEU A 78 -4.04 18.14 0.19
C LEU A 78 -3.78 16.95 -0.75
N ALA A 79 -4.53 15.86 -0.54
CA ALA A 79 -4.46 14.64 -1.33
C ALA A 79 -5.56 14.53 -2.41
N GLU A 80 -6.34 15.60 -2.66
CA GLU A 80 -7.28 15.80 -3.79
C GLU A 80 -6.75 16.90 -4.68
#